data_AF-A0A534P7S5-F1
#
_entry.id   AF-A0A534P7S5-F1
#
_cell.length_a   1.000
_cell.length_b   1.000
_cell.length_c   1.000
_cell.angle_alpha   90.00
_cell.angle_beta   90.00
_cell.angle_gamma   90.00
#
_symmetry.space_group_name_H-M   'P 1'
#
loop_
_entity.id
_entity.type
_entity.pdbx_description
1 polymer ?
#
loop_
_entity_poly.entity_id
_entity_poly.type
_entity_poly.pdbx_seq_one_letter_code
_entity_poly.pdbx_strand_id
1 'polypeptide(L)'
;MRSRPAQPARWFSLAEIQAARKEIEPAKGSLEKAAQVAPRSAEPWRRLAGVLEGNGEDEAATNARGRALSLSPGDLQLRRQIALTRGSPPLAWADRDGLALASDPAVKLPKGASAVRLLDQGAVEIYPDGGAVERTHTIARVLDKRGVAKFGEAQIPADAQILHLRTIKPDGRTLEPETIPGKEAATLPGLAVGDVVEIDYLRGIGPRGPDMPGLVIGGFFFRDDETPMLESTYEVRAPANLSLEVDAHGLPAEPFQKLATQQSFRKTLRDVPPQPPEPHQPGESEIMPWLQVGYGAGQPNLVRSIADWALLRARPGRRRGRSSASSPMRCADGRPEPTSRRPRRTSSPRVAETASSY
;
A
#
# COMPACT_ATOMS: atom_id res chain seq x y z
N MET A 1 -19.82 34.77 -7.77
CA MET A 1 -19.38 33.36 -7.75
C MET A 1 -20.32 32.56 -6.85
N ARG A 2 -21.20 31.73 -7.40
CA ARG A 2 -22.13 30.89 -6.60
C ARG A 2 -21.32 29.83 -5.85
N SER A 3 -21.25 30.00 -4.53
CA SER A 3 -20.59 29.10 -3.59
C SER A 3 -21.19 27.69 -3.65
N ARG A 4 -20.36 26.67 -3.84
CA ARG A 4 -20.73 25.28 -3.52
C ARG A 4 -20.38 25.05 -2.04
N PRO A 5 -21.35 25.09 -1.10
CA PRO A 5 -21.10 25.01 0.35
C PRO A 5 -20.57 23.64 0.82
N ALA A 6 -20.59 22.61 -0.03
CA ALA A 6 -20.23 21.23 0.32
C ALA A 6 -18.77 20.85 0.00
N GLN A 7 -17.80 21.77 0.12
CA GLN A 7 -16.39 21.46 -0.14
C GLN A 7 -15.56 21.56 1.15
N PRO A 8 -15.11 20.42 1.72
CA PRO A 8 -14.24 20.40 2.90
C PRO A 8 -12.96 21.24 2.76
N ALA A 9 -12.43 21.33 1.53
CA ALA A 9 -11.23 22.11 1.22
C ALA A 9 -11.30 23.58 1.66
N ARG A 10 -12.49 24.20 1.63
CA ARG A 10 -12.65 25.60 2.07
C ARG A 10 -12.48 25.76 3.58
N TRP A 11 -12.99 24.79 4.33
CA TRP A 11 -12.83 24.75 5.77
C TRP A 11 -11.38 24.44 6.15
N PHE A 12 -10.66 23.65 5.35
CA PHE A 12 -9.22 23.42 5.55
C PHE A 12 -8.42 24.72 5.40
N SER A 13 -8.60 25.45 4.29
CA SER A 13 -7.88 26.72 4.08
C SER A 13 -8.25 27.78 5.11
N LEU A 14 -9.51 27.83 5.55
CA LEU A 14 -9.92 28.74 6.62
C LEU A 14 -9.23 28.38 7.95
N ALA A 15 -9.21 27.10 8.31
CA ALA A 15 -8.55 26.63 9.52
C ALA A 15 -7.03 26.90 9.50
N GLU A 16 -6.36 26.73 8.35
CA GLU A 16 -4.94 27.07 8.18
C GLU A 16 -4.68 28.57 8.46
N ILE A 17 -5.52 29.46 7.90
CA ILE A 17 -5.40 30.91 8.12
C ILE A 17 -5.66 31.27 9.58
N GLN A 18 -6.68 30.66 10.20
CA GLN A 18 -7.01 30.87 11.62
C GLN A 18 -5.88 30.40 12.53
N ALA A 19 -5.33 29.21 12.27
CA ALA A 19 -4.18 28.68 13.02
C ALA A 19 -2.95 29.58 12.88
N ALA A 20 -2.66 30.07 11.66
CA ALA A 20 -1.56 31.02 11.44
C ALA A 20 -1.73 32.35 12.20
N ARG A 21 -2.99 32.76 12.47
CA ARG A 21 -3.33 33.92 13.29
C ARG A 21 -3.39 33.63 14.79
N LYS A 22 -3.07 32.39 15.22
CA LYS A 22 -3.24 31.90 16.60
C LYS A 22 -4.70 31.89 17.08
N GLU A 23 -5.65 31.90 16.16
CA GLU A 23 -7.08 31.73 16.42
C GLU A 23 -7.42 30.22 16.50
N ILE A 24 -6.95 29.55 17.56
CA ILE A 24 -6.98 28.08 17.65
C ILE A 24 -8.42 27.54 17.71
N GLU A 25 -9.29 28.09 18.58
CA GLU A 25 -10.68 27.63 18.71
C GLU A 25 -11.50 27.80 17.41
N PRO A 26 -11.42 28.96 16.70
CA PRO A 26 -12.00 29.07 15.36
C PRO A 26 -11.46 28.03 14.37
N ALA A 27 -10.15 27.74 14.39
CA ALA A 27 -9.55 26.74 13.52
C ALA A 27 -10.10 25.33 13.80
N LYS A 28 -10.23 24.93 15.07
CA LYS A 28 -10.88 23.67 15.48
C LYS A 28 -12.30 23.59 14.94
N GLY A 29 -13.12 24.62 15.18
CA GLY A 29 -14.51 24.66 14.72
C GLY A 29 -14.66 24.59 13.19
N SER A 30 -13.71 25.16 12.44
CA SER A 30 -13.66 25.00 10.98
C SER A 30 -13.38 23.55 10.56
N LEU A 31 -12.43 22.86 11.21
CA LEU A 31 -12.09 21.47 10.91
C LEU A 31 -13.19 20.49 11.32
N GLU A 32 -13.90 20.75 12.42
CA GLU A 32 -15.09 19.98 12.81
C GLU A 32 -16.22 20.10 11.78
N LYS A 33 -16.46 21.32 11.25
CA LYS A 33 -17.39 21.50 10.13
C LYS A 33 -16.93 20.74 8.89
N ALA A 34 -15.63 20.73 8.61
CA ALA A 34 -15.09 19.93 7.51
C ALA A 34 -15.34 18.43 7.70
N ALA A 35 -15.20 17.92 8.93
CA ALA A 35 -15.52 16.53 9.29
C ALA A 35 -17.02 16.22 9.14
N GLN A 36 -17.91 17.16 9.47
CA GLN A 36 -19.36 17.00 9.24
C GLN A 36 -19.71 16.94 7.75
N VAL A 37 -19.03 17.73 6.92
CA VAL A 37 -19.25 17.75 5.46
C VAL A 37 -18.69 16.49 4.78
N ALA A 38 -17.59 15.93 5.29
CA ALA A 38 -16.96 14.72 4.78
C ALA A 38 -16.72 13.67 5.89
N PRO A 39 -17.78 13.00 6.39
CA PRO A 39 -17.68 12.12 7.55
C PRO A 39 -16.82 10.87 7.34
N ARG A 40 -16.52 10.51 6.08
CA ARG A 40 -15.65 9.39 5.71
C ARG A 40 -14.22 9.79 5.40
N SER A 41 -13.87 11.07 5.57
CA SER A 41 -12.52 11.57 5.29
C SER A 41 -11.69 11.61 6.59
N ALA A 42 -10.50 11.04 6.55
CA ALA A 42 -9.52 11.16 7.63
C ALA A 42 -8.86 12.56 7.69
N GLU A 43 -8.89 13.32 6.58
CA GLU A 43 -8.16 14.58 6.41
C GLU A 43 -8.55 15.69 7.41
N PRO A 44 -9.84 15.95 7.70
CA PRO A 44 -10.22 16.91 8.73
C PRO A 44 -9.60 16.60 10.10
N TRP A 45 -9.60 15.32 10.48
CA TRP A 45 -9.06 14.85 11.75
C TRP A 45 -7.53 14.90 11.79
N ARG A 46 -6.85 14.59 10.68
CA ARG A 46 -5.39 14.79 10.52
C ARG A 46 -4.99 16.24 10.74
N ARG A 47 -5.69 17.17 10.09
CA ARG A 47 -5.43 18.60 10.22
C ARG A 47 -5.74 19.10 11.62
N LEU A 48 -6.82 18.60 12.24
CA LEU A 48 -7.18 18.96 13.61
C LEU A 48 -6.09 18.53 14.58
N ALA A 49 -5.53 17.33 14.41
CA ALA A 49 -4.40 16.88 15.20
C ALA A 49 -3.19 17.81 15.07
N GLY A 50 -2.84 18.25 13.86
CA GLY A 50 -1.73 19.19 13.65
C GLY A 50 -1.95 20.55 14.31
N VAL A 51 -3.18 21.08 14.28
CA VAL A 51 -3.53 22.33 14.98
C VAL A 51 -3.44 22.17 16.50
N LEU A 52 -3.91 21.04 17.04
CA LEU A 52 -3.86 20.74 18.47
C LEU A 52 -2.43 20.56 18.98
N GLU A 53 -1.60 19.82 18.24
CA GLU A 53 -0.18 19.62 18.55
C GLU A 53 0.59 20.94 18.52
N GLY A 54 0.35 21.78 17.51
CA GLY A 54 0.96 23.12 17.44
C GLY A 54 0.58 24.05 18.60
N ASN A 55 -0.51 23.74 19.32
CA ASN A 55 -0.96 24.46 20.51
C ASN A 55 -0.52 23.79 21.83
N GLY A 56 0.23 22.68 21.77
CA GLY A 56 0.66 21.90 22.94
C GLY A 56 -0.44 21.02 23.55
N GLU A 57 -1.53 20.76 22.84
CA GLU A 57 -2.63 19.88 23.28
C GLU A 57 -2.40 18.44 22.81
N ASP A 58 -1.32 17.80 23.29
CA ASP A 58 -0.84 16.51 22.77
C ASP A 58 -1.83 15.35 22.92
N GLU A 59 -2.57 15.28 24.03
CA GLU A 59 -3.59 14.24 24.23
C GLU A 59 -4.76 14.42 23.26
N ALA A 60 -5.22 15.65 23.07
CA ALA A 60 -6.28 15.97 22.12
C ALA A 60 -5.84 15.68 20.68
N ALA A 61 -4.59 16.03 20.34
CA ALA A 61 -3.99 15.71 19.05
C ALA A 61 -3.96 14.19 18.81
N THR A 62 -3.56 13.41 19.82
CA THR A 62 -3.53 11.94 19.77
C THR A 62 -4.93 11.35 19.58
N ASN A 63 -5.94 11.90 20.25
CA ASN A 63 -7.34 11.51 20.06
C ASN A 63 -7.83 11.82 18.64
N ALA A 64 -7.52 13.00 18.10
CA ALA A 64 -7.84 13.37 16.74
C ALA A 64 -7.14 12.45 15.70
N ARG A 65 -5.86 12.10 15.93
CA ARG A 65 -5.14 11.10 15.12
C ARG A 65 -5.81 9.73 15.18
N GLY A 66 -6.27 9.30 16.36
CA GLY A 66 -7.02 8.05 16.53
C GLY A 66 -8.31 8.02 15.71
N ARG A 67 -9.05 9.15 15.66
CA ARG A 67 -10.22 9.30 14.78
C ARG A 67 -9.83 9.24 13.30
N ALA A 68 -8.77 9.94 12.90
CA ALA A 68 -8.25 9.88 11.53
C ALA A 68 -7.86 8.45 11.12
N LEU A 69 -7.16 7.73 12.01
CA LEU A 69 -6.70 6.36 11.78
C LEU A 69 -7.88 5.39 11.67
N SER A 70 -8.94 5.56 12.46
CA SER A 70 -10.16 4.74 12.32
C SER A 70 -10.85 4.89 10.95
N LEU A 71 -10.61 5.99 10.24
CA LEU A 71 -11.12 6.25 8.88
C LEU A 71 -10.11 5.84 7.80
N SER A 72 -8.83 5.68 8.14
CA SER A 72 -7.76 5.25 7.25
C SER A 72 -6.81 4.28 7.99
N PRO A 73 -7.25 3.03 8.24
CA PRO A 73 -6.53 2.13 9.15
C PRO A 73 -5.12 1.72 8.69
N GLY A 74 -4.84 1.82 7.39
CA GLY A 74 -3.52 1.57 6.80
C GLY A 74 -2.57 2.77 6.81
N ASP A 75 -2.94 3.91 7.39
CA ASP A 75 -2.09 5.12 7.43
C ASP A 75 -0.94 4.93 8.45
N LEU A 76 0.20 4.44 7.95
CA LEU A 76 1.41 4.18 8.75
C LEU A 76 1.91 5.45 9.46
N GLN A 77 1.82 6.60 8.81
CA GLN A 77 2.33 7.86 9.36
C GLN A 77 1.53 8.27 10.59
N LEU A 78 0.20 8.21 10.51
CA LEU A 78 -0.67 8.43 11.67
C LEU A 78 -0.37 7.46 12.80
N ARG A 79 -0.21 6.17 12.48
CA ARG A 79 0.06 5.14 13.48
C ARG A 79 1.38 5.39 14.19
N ARG A 80 2.42 5.82 13.47
CA ARG A 80 3.72 6.18 14.07
C ARG A 80 3.67 7.44 14.91
N GLN A 81 2.94 8.47 14.51
CA GLN A 81 2.78 9.67 15.34
C GLN A 81 2.14 9.34 16.69
N ILE A 82 1.12 8.48 16.69
CA ILE A 82 0.50 7.98 17.94
C ILE A 82 1.52 7.14 18.73
N ALA A 83 2.24 6.23 18.06
CA ALA A 83 3.24 5.37 18.69
C ALA A 83 4.39 6.16 19.34
N LEU A 84 4.86 7.24 18.71
CA LEU A 84 5.87 8.15 19.25
C LEU A 84 5.39 8.80 20.54
N THR A 85 4.15 9.29 20.56
CA THR A 85 3.54 9.90 21.75
C THR A 85 3.40 8.87 22.89
N ARG A 86 3.13 7.61 22.55
CA ARG A 86 2.94 6.51 23.51
C ARG A 86 4.24 5.77 23.88
N GLY A 87 5.37 6.09 23.25
CA GLY A 87 6.66 5.43 23.51
C GLY A 87 6.77 3.97 23.04
N SER A 88 5.90 3.51 22.12
CA SER A 88 5.90 2.12 21.65
C SER A 88 5.85 2.07 20.12
N PRO A 89 7.00 2.01 19.43
CA PRO A 89 7.05 1.92 17.97
C PRO A 89 6.30 0.70 17.43
N PRO A 90 5.66 0.80 16.25
CA PRO A 90 5.07 -0.37 15.59
C PRO A 90 6.12 -1.46 15.38
N LEU A 91 5.77 -2.72 15.65
CA LEU A 91 6.64 -3.88 15.42
C LEU A 91 8.01 -3.83 16.14
N ALA A 92 8.13 -3.10 17.25
CA ALA A 92 9.36 -3.09 18.06
C ALA A 92 9.77 -4.50 18.54
N TRP A 93 8.80 -5.40 18.72
CA TRP A 93 9.03 -6.79 19.11
C TRP A 93 9.70 -7.64 18.02
N ALA A 94 9.67 -7.19 16.76
CA ALA A 94 10.28 -7.87 15.63
C ALA A 94 11.72 -7.39 15.38
N ASP A 95 12.20 -6.39 16.13
CA ASP A 95 13.50 -5.77 15.89
C ASP A 95 14.67 -6.76 16.00
N ARG A 96 15.58 -6.68 15.03
CA ARG A 96 16.78 -7.52 14.95
C ARG A 96 17.98 -6.62 14.77
N ASP A 97 19.07 -6.94 15.47
CA ASP A 97 20.30 -6.19 15.32
C ASP A 97 21.04 -6.65 14.06
N GLY A 98 20.96 -5.85 13.01
CA GLY A 98 21.60 -6.17 11.75
C GLY A 98 23.12 -6.12 11.77
N LEU A 99 23.74 -5.29 12.62
CA LEU A 99 25.19 -5.23 12.78
C LEU A 99 25.70 -6.49 13.49
N ALA A 100 25.00 -6.95 14.52
CA ALA A 100 25.31 -8.20 15.20
C ALA A 100 25.20 -9.39 14.23
N LEU A 101 24.12 -9.47 13.45
CA LEU A 101 23.93 -10.54 12.47
C LEU A 101 24.98 -10.49 11.34
N ALA A 102 25.37 -9.28 10.90
CA ALA A 102 26.38 -9.10 9.86
C ALA A 102 27.77 -9.56 10.29
N SER A 103 28.11 -9.42 11.57
CA SER A 103 29.45 -9.71 12.13
C SER A 103 29.55 -11.07 12.85
N ASP A 104 28.47 -11.85 12.91
CA ASP A 104 28.45 -13.13 13.62
C ASP A 104 29.47 -14.13 13.02
N PRO A 105 30.51 -14.52 13.79
CA PRO A 105 31.54 -15.45 13.34
C PRO A 105 31.05 -16.91 13.29
N ALA A 106 29.93 -17.24 13.93
CA ALA A 106 29.35 -18.59 13.93
C ALA A 106 28.62 -18.93 12.62
N VAL A 107 28.35 -17.93 11.78
CA VAL A 107 27.66 -18.07 10.50
C VAL A 107 28.45 -18.97 9.55
N LYS A 108 27.83 -20.09 9.15
CA LYS A 108 28.37 -21.00 8.13
C LYS A 108 27.83 -20.61 6.76
N LEU A 109 28.71 -20.15 5.88
CA LEU A 109 28.33 -19.71 4.54
C LEU A 109 28.17 -20.92 3.60
N PRO A 110 27.04 -21.03 2.87
CA PRO A 110 26.86 -22.07 1.86
C PRO A 110 27.93 -21.98 0.77
N LYS A 111 28.47 -23.14 0.36
CA LYS A 111 29.50 -23.19 -0.70
C LYS A 111 28.86 -22.97 -2.07
N GLY A 112 29.50 -22.16 -2.91
CA GLY A 112 29.10 -21.94 -4.30
C GLY A 112 27.95 -20.94 -4.49
N ALA A 113 27.41 -20.38 -3.42
CA ALA A 113 26.40 -19.31 -3.51
C ALA A 113 27.07 -17.95 -3.77
N SER A 114 26.43 -17.11 -4.59
CA SER A 114 26.90 -15.75 -4.88
C SER A 114 26.56 -14.75 -3.77
N ALA A 115 25.53 -15.04 -2.98
CA ALA A 115 25.13 -14.32 -1.77
C ALA A 115 24.39 -15.29 -0.83
N VAL A 116 24.20 -14.89 0.42
CA VAL A 116 23.39 -15.62 1.40
C VAL A 116 22.56 -14.64 2.22
N ARG A 117 21.26 -14.90 2.38
CA ARG A 117 20.42 -14.16 3.34
C ARG A 117 20.70 -14.71 4.74
N LEU A 118 21.32 -13.88 5.58
CA LEU A 118 21.52 -14.17 7.00
C LEU A 118 20.19 -14.13 7.76
N LEU A 119 19.34 -13.18 7.37
CA LEU A 119 17.99 -13.01 7.87
C LEU A 119 17.07 -12.65 6.70
N ASP A 120 15.92 -13.31 6.66
CA ASP A 120 14.76 -12.95 5.86
C ASP A 120 13.55 -12.93 6.79
N GLN A 121 13.06 -11.74 7.16
CA GLN A 121 12.00 -11.59 8.15
C GLN A 121 10.82 -10.81 7.58
N GLY A 122 9.63 -11.41 7.70
CA GLY A 122 8.35 -10.73 7.54
C GLY A 122 7.62 -10.68 8.89
N ALA A 123 7.39 -9.49 9.43
CA ALA A 123 6.67 -9.31 10.68
C ALA A 123 5.41 -8.46 10.46
N VAL A 124 4.28 -8.88 11.00
CA VAL A 124 2.99 -8.23 10.77
C VAL A 124 2.27 -8.02 12.09
N GLU A 125 1.71 -6.83 12.28
CA GLU A 125 0.79 -6.54 13.36
C GLU A 125 -0.52 -6.03 12.76
N ILE A 126 -1.60 -6.81 12.95
CA ILE A 126 -2.96 -6.44 12.59
C ILE A 126 -3.58 -5.74 13.79
N TYR A 127 -4.27 -4.63 13.57
CA TYR A 127 -4.83 -3.79 14.63
C TYR A 127 -6.37 -3.90 14.68
N PRO A 128 -7.01 -3.55 15.83
CA PRO A 128 -8.46 -3.59 15.98
C PRO A 128 -9.25 -2.71 15.00
N ASP A 129 -8.62 -1.69 14.44
CA ASP A 129 -9.21 -0.81 13.40
C ASP A 129 -9.27 -1.47 12.00
N GLY A 130 -8.72 -2.69 11.88
CA GLY A 130 -8.69 -3.48 10.64
C GLY A 130 -7.52 -3.16 9.71
N GLY A 131 -6.66 -2.22 10.07
CA GLY A 131 -5.39 -2.01 9.37
C GLY A 131 -4.30 -2.92 9.90
N ALA A 132 -3.17 -2.95 9.20
CA ALA A 132 -1.97 -3.61 9.67
C ALA A 132 -0.71 -2.79 9.38
N VAL A 133 0.37 -3.13 10.08
CA VAL A 133 1.72 -2.74 9.71
C VAL A 133 2.50 -4.02 9.40
N GLU A 134 3.24 -3.98 8.30
CA GLU A 134 4.19 -5.01 7.89
C GLU A 134 5.60 -4.44 8.00
N ARG A 135 6.53 -5.24 8.53
CA ARG A 135 7.97 -4.99 8.51
C ARG A 135 8.63 -6.06 7.66
N THR A 136 9.46 -5.63 6.73
CA THR A 136 10.36 -6.51 5.98
C THR A 136 11.78 -6.18 6.43
N HIS A 137 12.48 -7.17 6.98
CA HIS A 137 13.88 -7.03 7.39
C HIS A 137 14.71 -8.14 6.77
N THR A 138 15.55 -7.78 5.80
CA THR A 138 16.45 -8.70 5.11
C THR A 138 17.89 -8.27 5.29
N ILE A 139 18.76 -9.25 5.52
CA ILE A 139 20.20 -9.05 5.69
C ILE A 139 20.90 -10.06 4.81
N ALA A 140 21.63 -9.59 3.79
CA ALA A 140 22.27 -10.45 2.80
C ALA A 140 23.78 -10.20 2.74
N ARG A 141 24.59 -11.25 2.93
CA ARG A 141 26.04 -11.19 2.72
C ARG A 141 26.35 -11.54 1.28
N VAL A 142 27.13 -10.69 0.62
CA VAL A 142 27.58 -10.88 -0.75
C VAL A 142 28.90 -11.65 -0.77
N LEU A 143 29.00 -12.69 -1.60
CA LEU A 143 30.13 -13.63 -1.60
C LEU A 143 30.98 -13.59 -2.89
N ASP A 144 30.43 -13.06 -3.98
CA ASP A 144 31.16 -12.88 -5.24
C ASP A 144 30.66 -11.66 -6.04
N LYS A 145 31.22 -11.46 -7.24
CA LYS A 145 30.84 -10.35 -8.13
C LYS A 145 29.40 -10.44 -8.66
N ARG A 146 28.81 -11.63 -8.78
CA ARG A 146 27.42 -11.80 -9.20
C ARG A 146 26.48 -11.36 -8.08
N GLY A 147 26.81 -11.69 -6.83
CA GLY A 147 26.08 -11.20 -5.67
C GLY A 147 26.14 -9.67 -5.56
N VAL A 148 27.30 -9.05 -5.85
CA VAL A 148 27.42 -7.58 -5.87
C VAL A 148 26.49 -6.99 -6.93
N ALA A 149 26.41 -7.60 -8.12
CA ALA A 149 25.51 -7.14 -9.17
C ALA A 149 24.03 -7.28 -8.77
N LYS A 150 23.63 -8.39 -8.13
CA LYS A 150 22.25 -8.65 -7.69
C LYS A 150 21.81 -7.72 -6.56
N PHE A 151 22.67 -7.49 -5.57
CA PHE A 151 22.36 -6.70 -4.37
C PHE A 151 22.86 -5.25 -4.44
N GLY A 152 23.45 -4.82 -5.56
CA GLY A 152 23.88 -3.44 -5.77
C GLY A 152 22.73 -2.45 -5.95
N GLU A 153 21.53 -2.95 -6.24
CA GLU A 153 20.29 -2.19 -6.28
C GLU A 153 19.26 -2.82 -5.33
N ALA A 154 18.75 -2.03 -4.39
CA ALA A 154 17.70 -2.44 -3.47
C ALA A 154 16.34 -1.95 -3.98
N GLN A 155 15.43 -2.88 -4.25
CA GLN A 155 14.04 -2.57 -4.61
C GLN A 155 13.24 -2.27 -3.34
N ILE A 156 12.64 -1.08 -3.27
CA ILE A 156 11.89 -0.63 -2.09
C ILE A 156 10.55 -0.07 -2.55
N PRO A 157 9.43 -0.56 -1.99
CA PRO A 157 8.11 -0.05 -2.33
C PRO A 157 8.01 1.47 -2.08
N ALA A 158 7.35 2.20 -2.99
CA ALA A 158 7.23 3.65 -2.87
C ALA A 158 6.45 4.13 -1.62
N ASP A 159 5.60 3.26 -1.06
CA ASP A 159 4.84 3.49 0.17
C ASP A 159 5.58 3.05 1.44
N ALA A 160 6.80 2.52 1.31
CA ALA A 160 7.58 2.03 2.43
C ALA A 160 8.26 3.17 3.19
N GLN A 161 8.33 3.00 4.50
CA GLN A 161 9.14 3.82 5.37
C GLN A 161 10.37 3.05 5.81
N ILE A 162 11.51 3.48 5.31
CA ILE A 162 12.80 2.86 5.59
C ILE A 162 13.18 3.10 7.06
N LEU A 163 13.55 2.02 7.76
CA LEU A 163 14.16 2.04 9.09
C LEU A 163 15.69 1.95 8.96
N HIS A 164 16.17 0.98 8.16
CA HIS A 164 17.57 0.82 7.82
C HIS A 164 17.70 0.47 6.34
N LEU A 165 18.61 1.14 5.66
CA LEU A 165 19.04 0.79 4.32
C LEU A 165 20.50 1.14 4.22
N ARG A 166 21.39 0.14 4.21
CA ARG A 166 22.83 0.39 4.27
C ARG A 166 23.64 -0.81 3.80
N THR A 167 24.88 -0.53 3.40
CA THR A 167 25.91 -1.55 3.26
C THR A 167 26.76 -1.58 4.53
N ILE A 168 26.92 -2.75 5.14
CA ILE A 168 27.77 -2.98 6.32
C ILE A 168 29.07 -3.63 5.83
N LYS A 169 30.20 -2.98 6.11
CA LYS A 169 31.54 -3.46 5.81
C LYS A 169 32.00 -4.51 6.84
N PRO A 170 32.99 -5.37 6.49
CA PRO A 170 33.56 -6.32 7.43
C PRO A 170 34.17 -5.70 8.69
N ASP A 171 34.61 -4.43 8.61
CA ASP A 171 35.14 -3.66 9.74
C ASP A 171 34.05 -2.97 10.58
N GLY A 172 32.78 -3.20 10.26
CA GLY A 172 31.62 -2.63 10.94
C GLY A 172 31.22 -1.22 10.47
N ARG A 173 31.99 -0.60 9.56
CA ARG A 173 31.58 0.69 8.97
C ARG A 173 30.34 0.50 8.10
N THR A 174 29.48 1.51 8.06
CA THR A 174 28.27 1.52 7.22
C THR A 174 28.41 2.53 6.09
N LEU A 175 27.93 2.15 4.90
CA LEU A 175 27.78 3.05 3.76
C LEU A 175 26.30 3.32 3.52
N GLU A 176 25.98 4.60 3.35
CA GLU A 176 24.64 5.07 3.01
C GLU A 176 24.34 4.81 1.52
N PRO A 177 23.08 4.53 1.18
CA PRO A 177 22.61 4.35 -0.19
C PRO A 177 22.48 5.69 -0.93
N GLU A 178 22.51 5.62 -2.26
CA GLU A 178 22.11 6.71 -3.14
C GLU A 178 20.69 6.48 -3.65
N THR A 179 19.77 7.39 -3.30
CA THR A 179 18.37 7.34 -3.76
C THR A 179 18.14 8.40 -4.82
N ILE A 180 17.62 7.97 -5.98
CA ILE A 180 17.25 8.89 -7.06
C ILE A 180 15.76 9.21 -6.95
N PRO A 181 15.36 10.50 -6.87
CA PRO A 181 13.95 10.87 -6.83
C PRO A 181 13.16 10.28 -8.00
N GLY A 182 12.05 9.59 -7.69
CA GLY A 182 11.14 9.01 -8.69
C GLY A 182 11.48 7.58 -9.14
N LYS A 183 12.53 6.95 -8.59
CA LYS A 183 12.78 5.51 -8.77
C LYS A 183 12.45 4.75 -7.50
N GLU A 184 11.85 3.57 -7.65
CA GLU A 184 11.58 2.60 -6.57
C GLU A 184 12.80 1.70 -6.26
N ALA A 185 14.00 2.18 -6.62
CA ALA A 185 15.25 1.48 -6.43
C ALA A 185 16.30 2.42 -5.82
N ALA A 186 16.96 1.96 -4.76
CA ALA A 186 18.10 2.64 -4.16
C ALA A 186 19.40 1.94 -4.59
N THR A 187 20.38 2.71 -5.03
CA THR A 187 21.69 2.19 -5.42
C THR A 187 22.58 2.11 -4.18
N LEU A 188 23.38 1.05 -4.07
CA LEU A 188 24.31 0.83 -2.95
C LEU A 188 25.75 1.01 -3.45
N PRO A 189 26.24 2.26 -3.60
CA PRO A 189 27.56 2.51 -4.14
C PRO A 189 28.64 1.96 -3.21
N GLY A 190 29.69 1.41 -3.82
CA GLY A 190 30.81 0.85 -3.07
C GLY A 190 30.54 -0.50 -2.41
N LEU A 191 29.43 -1.18 -2.72
CA LEU A 191 29.21 -2.58 -2.36
C LEU A 191 30.32 -3.46 -2.96
N ALA A 192 30.95 -4.28 -2.12
CA ALA A 192 32.04 -5.15 -2.48
C ALA A 192 31.81 -6.59 -1.96
N VAL A 193 32.63 -7.51 -2.44
CA VAL A 193 32.60 -8.90 -1.98
C VAL A 193 32.94 -8.98 -0.50
N GLY A 194 32.13 -9.70 0.27
CA GLY A 194 32.25 -9.84 1.73
C GLY A 194 31.40 -8.86 2.52
N ASP A 195 30.86 -7.82 1.88
CA ASP A 195 29.96 -6.87 2.53
C ASP A 195 28.58 -7.49 2.78
N VAL A 196 27.83 -6.84 3.67
CA VAL A 196 26.45 -7.18 3.99
C VAL A 196 25.52 -6.03 3.59
N VAL A 197 24.41 -6.34 2.93
CA VAL A 197 23.34 -5.39 2.63
C VAL A 197 22.22 -5.61 3.64
N GLU A 198 21.81 -4.54 4.32
CA GLU A 198 20.67 -4.53 5.22
C GLU A 198 19.54 -3.67 4.62
N ILE A 199 18.35 -4.27 4.52
CA ILE A 199 17.12 -3.61 4.09
C ILE A 199 16.07 -3.86 5.17
N ASP A 200 15.57 -2.80 5.77
CA ASP A 200 14.58 -2.84 6.83
C ASP A 200 13.59 -1.68 6.65
N TYR A 201 12.32 -1.99 6.43
CA TYR A 201 11.29 -0.98 6.22
C TYR A 201 9.94 -1.43 6.78
N LEU A 202 9.08 -0.43 7.02
CA LEU A 202 7.69 -0.61 7.40
C LEU A 202 6.75 -0.23 6.26
N ARG A 203 5.61 -0.92 6.17
CA ARG A 203 4.49 -0.59 5.28
C ARG A 203 3.18 -0.62 6.04
N GLY A 204 2.31 0.33 5.73
CA GLY A 204 0.94 0.34 6.23
C GLY A 204 0.02 -0.40 5.27
N ILE A 205 -0.74 -1.38 5.76
CA ILE A 205 -1.69 -2.15 4.97
C ILE A 205 -3.10 -1.75 5.39
N GLY A 206 -3.87 -1.22 4.45
CA GLY A 206 -5.28 -0.89 4.67
C GLY A 206 -6.20 -2.10 4.49
N PRO A 207 -7.35 -2.15 5.18
CA PRO A 207 -8.37 -3.15 4.90
C PRO A 207 -8.87 -3.01 3.47
N ARG A 208 -9.31 -4.13 2.91
CA ARG A 208 -10.00 -4.17 1.63
C ARG A 208 -11.34 -3.45 1.70
N GLY A 209 -11.82 -3.03 0.53
CA GLY A 209 -13.06 -2.26 0.39
C GLY A 209 -14.32 -3.04 0.77
N PRO A 210 -15.48 -2.36 0.83
CA PRO A 210 -16.75 -2.95 1.27
C PRO A 210 -17.24 -4.12 0.40
N ASP A 211 -16.80 -4.20 -0.85
CA ASP A 211 -17.13 -5.32 -1.77
C ASP A 211 -16.39 -6.61 -1.39
N MET A 212 -15.22 -6.48 -0.76
CA MET A 212 -14.35 -7.58 -0.33
C MET A 212 -13.83 -7.32 1.09
N PRO A 213 -14.68 -7.25 2.13
CA PRO A 213 -14.29 -6.79 3.45
C PRO A 213 -13.23 -7.69 4.09
N GLY A 214 -12.38 -7.11 4.94
CA GLY A 214 -11.32 -7.82 5.66
C GLY A 214 -9.93 -7.37 5.22
N LEU A 215 -8.92 -8.20 5.48
CA LEU A 215 -7.53 -7.88 5.22
C LEU A 215 -6.83 -9.10 4.64
N VAL A 216 -5.92 -8.87 3.70
CA VAL A 216 -5.02 -9.91 3.19
C VAL A 216 -3.63 -9.31 3.15
N ILE A 217 -2.68 -9.99 3.79
CA ILE A 217 -1.26 -9.61 3.76
C ILE A 217 -0.61 -10.20 2.49
N GLY A 218 0.50 -9.63 2.03
CA GLY A 218 1.29 -10.26 0.98
C GLY A 218 1.71 -11.69 1.36
N GLY A 219 1.85 -12.56 0.36
CA GLY A 219 2.41 -13.89 0.58
C GLY A 219 3.89 -13.78 0.98
N PHE A 220 4.27 -14.43 2.07
CA PHE A 220 5.66 -14.53 2.52
C PHE A 220 6.27 -15.83 1.99
N PHE A 221 7.27 -15.70 1.13
CA PHE A 221 7.97 -16.83 0.52
C PHE A 221 9.15 -17.24 1.40
N PHE A 222 9.25 -18.55 1.68
CA PHE A 222 10.33 -19.10 2.49
C PHE A 222 11.52 -19.56 1.65
N ARG A 223 11.56 -19.23 0.35
CA ARG A 223 12.61 -19.63 -0.58
C ARG A 223 12.78 -18.59 -1.68
N ASP A 224 14.00 -18.49 -2.20
CA ASP A 224 14.42 -17.58 -3.27
C ASP A 224 15.07 -18.40 -4.39
N ASP A 225 15.16 -17.82 -5.58
CA ASP A 225 15.63 -18.48 -6.80
C ASP A 225 17.11 -18.89 -6.71
N GLU A 226 17.95 -18.03 -6.17
CA GLU A 226 19.41 -18.19 -6.17
C GLU A 226 20.02 -18.03 -4.78
N THR A 227 19.32 -17.35 -3.87
CA THR A 227 19.91 -16.94 -2.59
C THR A 227 19.51 -17.91 -1.47
N PRO A 228 20.43 -18.75 -0.96
CA PRO A 228 20.16 -19.52 0.26
C PRO A 228 19.85 -18.60 1.45
N MET A 229 19.03 -19.10 2.38
CA MET A 229 18.61 -18.36 3.58
C MET A 229 18.98 -19.13 4.84
N LEU A 230 19.71 -18.49 5.77
CA LEU A 230 20.07 -19.12 7.05
C LEU A 230 18.91 -19.12 8.03
N GLU A 231 18.15 -18.03 8.07
CA GLU A 231 16.93 -17.88 8.87
C GLU A 231 15.89 -17.14 8.03
N SER A 232 14.76 -17.79 7.75
CA SER A 232 13.58 -17.15 7.17
C SER A 232 12.44 -17.27 8.16
N THR A 233 11.93 -16.13 8.66
CA THR A 233 10.93 -16.06 9.72
C THR A 233 9.76 -15.19 9.33
N TYR A 234 8.56 -15.75 9.42
CA TYR A 234 7.30 -15.01 9.31
C TYR A 234 6.59 -14.99 10.66
N GLU A 235 6.26 -13.81 11.18
CA GLU A 235 5.52 -13.65 12.42
C GLU A 235 4.35 -12.68 12.26
N VAL A 236 3.17 -13.08 12.73
CA VAL A 236 1.96 -12.25 12.72
C VAL A 236 1.39 -12.16 14.13
N ARG A 237 1.03 -10.95 14.54
CA ARG A 237 0.27 -10.67 15.78
C ARG A 237 -1.03 -9.97 15.45
N ALA A 238 -2.11 -10.34 16.12
CA ALA A 238 -3.42 -9.75 15.91
C ALA A 238 -4.29 -9.82 17.17
N PRO A 239 -5.38 -9.04 17.25
CA PRO A 239 -6.41 -9.19 18.27
C PRO A 239 -7.02 -10.60 18.27
N ALA A 240 -7.26 -11.17 19.46
CA ALA A 240 -7.78 -12.53 19.61
C ALA A 240 -9.21 -12.73 19.06
N ASN A 241 -9.96 -11.65 18.83
CA ASN A 241 -11.33 -11.66 18.33
C ASN A 241 -11.44 -11.71 16.79
N LEU A 242 -10.33 -11.65 16.06
CA LEU A 242 -10.32 -11.80 14.61
C LEU A 242 -10.28 -13.27 14.20
N SER A 243 -11.10 -13.66 13.22
CA SER A 243 -11.04 -14.99 12.60
C SER A 243 -9.95 -15.03 11.55
N LEU A 244 -8.69 -15.17 11.97
CA LEU A 244 -7.56 -15.27 11.06
C LEU A 244 -7.50 -16.64 10.38
N GLU A 245 -7.09 -16.62 9.12
CA GLU A 245 -6.82 -17.79 8.31
C GLU A 245 -5.37 -17.70 7.78
N VAL A 246 -4.73 -18.87 7.65
CA VAL A 246 -3.43 -19.01 6.99
C VAL A 246 -3.65 -19.83 5.73
N ASP A 247 -3.43 -19.21 4.58
CA ASP A 247 -3.26 -19.94 3.33
C ASP A 247 -1.80 -20.36 3.21
N ALA A 248 -1.58 -21.63 2.85
CA ALA A 248 -0.28 -22.25 2.91
C ALA A 248 -0.04 -23.12 1.68
N HIS A 249 1.07 -22.87 1.03
CA HIS A 249 1.48 -23.57 -0.18
C HIS A 249 2.86 -24.17 0.01
N GLY A 250 3.04 -25.47 -0.23
CA GLY A 250 4.36 -26.13 -0.15
C GLY A 250 4.94 -26.28 1.26
N LEU A 251 4.24 -25.85 2.32
CA LEU A 251 4.59 -26.08 3.72
C LEU A 251 3.34 -26.12 4.63
N PRO A 252 3.38 -26.82 5.78
CA PRO A 252 2.26 -26.85 6.70
C PRO A 252 2.12 -25.55 7.50
N ALA A 253 0.90 -25.03 7.59
CA ALA A 253 0.54 -23.96 8.51
C ALA A 253 0.41 -24.50 9.95
N GLU A 254 1.00 -23.79 10.90
CA GLU A 254 0.83 -24.03 12.32
C GLU A 254 -0.42 -23.30 12.85
N PRO A 255 -1.09 -23.83 13.90
CA PRO A 255 -2.24 -23.13 14.48
C PRO A 255 -1.81 -21.83 15.18
N PHE A 256 -2.70 -20.83 15.17
CA PHE A 256 -2.49 -19.60 15.93
C PHE A 256 -2.43 -19.90 17.43
N GLN A 257 -1.41 -19.36 18.09
CA GLN A 257 -1.30 -19.34 19.54
C GLN A 257 -2.19 -18.23 20.11
N LYS A 258 -3.20 -18.60 20.89
CA LYS A 258 -4.14 -17.65 21.51
C LYS A 258 -3.65 -17.25 22.91
N LEU A 259 -3.55 -15.95 23.13
CA LEU A 259 -3.36 -15.28 24.41
C LEU A 259 -4.69 -14.60 24.82
N ALA A 260 -4.75 -14.02 26.02
CA ALA A 260 -5.99 -13.43 26.55
C ALA A 260 -6.57 -12.32 25.65
N THR A 261 -5.73 -11.49 25.03
CA THR A 261 -6.15 -10.34 24.20
C THR A 261 -5.61 -10.37 22.78
N GLN A 262 -4.61 -11.22 22.51
CA GLN A 262 -3.94 -11.33 21.23
C GLN A 262 -3.88 -12.79 20.77
N GLN A 263 -3.68 -12.98 19.48
CA GLN A 263 -3.27 -14.24 18.89
C GLN A 263 -2.01 -14.00 18.05
N SER A 264 -1.17 -15.02 17.97
CA SER A 264 0.08 -14.94 17.22
C SER A 264 0.30 -16.18 16.37
N PHE A 265 0.98 -15.99 15.26
CA PHE A 265 1.47 -17.03 14.37
C PHE A 265 2.94 -16.78 14.12
N ARG A 266 3.77 -17.82 14.18
CA ARG A 266 5.18 -17.72 13.82
C ARG A 266 5.57 -18.98 13.06
N LYS A 267 6.27 -18.80 11.95
CA LYS A 267 6.95 -19.87 11.22
C LYS A 267 8.39 -19.47 10.97
N THR A 268 9.33 -20.34 11.34
CA THR A 268 10.75 -20.14 11.06
C THR A 268 11.29 -21.36 10.34
N LEU A 269 11.95 -21.15 9.21
CA LEU A 269 12.80 -22.15 8.56
C LEU A 269 14.27 -21.74 8.70
N ARG A 270 15.15 -22.73 8.79
CA ARG A 270 16.60 -22.56 8.89
C ARG A 270 17.29 -23.33 7.78
N ASP A 271 18.44 -22.80 7.35
CA ASP A 271 19.29 -23.43 6.34
C ASP A 271 18.51 -23.81 5.05
N VAL A 272 17.73 -22.85 4.54
CA VAL A 272 16.89 -23.06 3.36
C VAL A 272 17.73 -22.94 2.08
N PRO A 273 17.77 -24.00 1.25
CA PRO A 273 18.46 -23.94 -0.04
C PRO A 273 17.67 -23.11 -1.06
N PRO A 274 18.33 -22.50 -2.05
CA PRO A 274 17.65 -21.84 -3.16
C PRO A 274 16.98 -22.86 -4.08
N GLN A 275 16.04 -22.40 -4.90
CA GLN A 275 15.40 -23.20 -5.95
C GLN A 275 15.58 -22.52 -7.31
N PRO A 276 16.65 -22.89 -8.05
CA PRO A 276 16.92 -22.33 -9.37
C PRO A 276 15.74 -22.56 -10.31
N PRO A 277 15.39 -21.56 -11.14
CA PRO A 277 14.28 -21.69 -12.05
C PRO A 277 14.59 -22.70 -13.16
N GLU A 278 13.67 -23.63 -13.40
CA GLU A 278 13.74 -24.55 -14.55
C GLU A 278 13.15 -23.91 -15.81
N PRO A 279 13.66 -24.25 -17.02
CA PRO A 279 13.05 -23.79 -18.27
C PRO A 279 11.57 -24.17 -18.33
N HIS A 280 10.72 -23.18 -18.61
CA HIS A 280 9.25 -23.34 -18.71
C HIS A 280 8.54 -23.79 -17.42
N GLN A 281 9.16 -23.59 -16.25
CA GLN A 281 8.47 -23.85 -14.98
C GLN A 281 7.25 -22.93 -14.78
N PRO A 282 6.27 -23.34 -13.96
CA PRO A 282 5.17 -22.48 -13.52
C PRO A 282 5.65 -21.25 -12.75
N GLY A 283 4.73 -20.31 -12.48
CA GLY A 283 5.03 -19.13 -11.66
C GLY A 283 5.49 -19.51 -10.25
N GLU A 284 6.30 -18.65 -9.63
CA GLU A 284 6.90 -18.91 -8.31
C GLU A 284 5.87 -19.28 -7.24
N SER A 285 4.68 -18.67 -7.28
CA SER A 285 3.57 -18.94 -6.36
C SER A 285 3.03 -20.38 -6.43
N GLU A 286 3.29 -21.11 -7.51
CA GLU A 286 2.84 -22.51 -7.68
C GLU A 286 3.90 -23.54 -7.28
N ILE A 287 5.15 -23.12 -7.08
CA ILE A 287 6.27 -24.04 -6.82
C ILE A 287 7.00 -23.73 -5.51
N MET A 288 7.05 -22.47 -5.10
CA MET A 288 7.77 -22.05 -3.91
C MET A 288 6.90 -22.21 -2.64
N PRO A 289 7.52 -22.55 -1.50
CA PRO A 289 6.82 -22.57 -0.23
C PRO A 289 6.49 -21.14 0.23
N TRP A 290 5.21 -20.85 0.46
CA TRP A 290 4.78 -19.54 0.97
C TRP A 290 3.60 -19.65 1.93
N LEU A 291 3.46 -18.66 2.79
CA LEU A 291 2.33 -18.48 3.70
C LEU A 291 1.70 -17.11 3.49
N GLN A 292 0.38 -17.05 3.56
CA GLN A 292 -0.37 -15.79 3.53
C GLN A 292 -1.37 -15.77 4.67
N VAL A 293 -1.37 -14.68 5.43
CA VAL A 293 -2.35 -14.48 6.51
C VAL A 293 -3.37 -13.44 6.12
N GLY A 294 -4.63 -13.71 6.44
CA GLY A 294 -5.74 -12.80 6.20
C GLY A 294 -6.96 -13.11 7.04
N TYR A 295 -7.99 -12.29 6.87
CA TYR A 295 -9.33 -12.53 7.40
C TYR A 295 -10.40 -11.85 6.54
N GLY A 296 -11.64 -12.29 6.74
CA GLY A 296 -12.83 -11.70 6.10
C GLY A 296 -13.25 -12.41 4.82
N ALA A 297 -13.57 -11.64 3.78
CA ALA A 297 -14.14 -12.15 2.54
C ALA A 297 -13.16 -13.06 1.79
N GLY A 298 -13.55 -14.33 1.61
CA GLY A 298 -12.80 -15.34 0.87
C GLY A 298 -13.27 -15.50 -0.58
N GLN A 299 -12.88 -16.61 -1.21
CA GLN A 299 -13.17 -16.91 -2.62
C GLN A 299 -14.67 -16.85 -2.98
N PRO A 300 -15.62 -17.35 -2.16
CA PRO A 300 -17.04 -17.27 -2.49
C PRO A 300 -17.55 -15.81 -2.59
N ASN A 301 -17.02 -14.92 -1.75
CA ASN A 301 -17.36 -13.49 -1.81
C ASN A 301 -16.78 -12.84 -3.07
N LEU A 302 -15.57 -13.23 -3.48
CA LEU A 302 -14.97 -12.75 -4.72
C LEU A 302 -15.82 -13.10 -5.94
N VAL A 303 -16.23 -14.37 -6.05
CA VAL A 303 -17.09 -14.84 -7.16
C VAL A 303 -18.41 -14.08 -7.19
N ARG A 304 -19.04 -13.85 -6.02
CA ARG A 304 -20.26 -13.05 -5.92
C ARG A 304 -20.04 -11.59 -6.35
N SER A 305 -18.96 -10.96 -5.88
CA SER A 305 -18.60 -9.59 -6.26
C SER A 305 -18.40 -9.46 -7.77
N ILE A 306 -17.73 -10.43 -8.41
CA ILE A 306 -17.55 -10.47 -9.87
C ILE A 306 -18.90 -10.64 -10.58
N ALA A 307 -19.76 -11.54 -10.10
CA ALA A 307 -21.08 -11.77 -10.67
C ALA A 307 -21.96 -10.50 -10.59
N ASP A 308 -21.97 -9.81 -9.45
CA ASP A 308 -22.69 -8.55 -9.27
C ASP A 308 -22.18 -7.46 -10.22
N TRP A 309 -20.86 -7.35 -10.39
CA TRP A 309 -20.24 -6.44 -11.36
C TRP A 309 -20.64 -6.75 -12.80
N ALA A 310 -20.68 -8.03 -13.18
CA ALA A 310 -21.11 -8.46 -14.51
C ALA A 310 -22.60 -8.10 -14.75
N LEU A 311 -23.45 -8.31 -13.74
CA LEU A 311 -24.88 -7.95 -13.81
C LEU A 311 -25.09 -6.43 -13.89
N LEU A 312 -24.29 -5.61 -13.20
CA LEU A 312 -24.37 -4.15 -13.28
C LEU A 312 -24.03 -3.64 -14.70
N ARG A 313 -23.05 -4.23 -15.38
CA ARG A 313 -22.71 -3.88 -16.77
C ARG A 313 -23.80 -4.32 -17.76
N ALA A 314 -24.50 -5.42 -17.46
CA ALA A 314 -25.53 -5.97 -18.32
C ALA A 314 -26.90 -5.26 -18.19
N ARG A 315 -27.08 -4.34 -17.23
CA ARG A 315 -28.34 -3.58 -17.10
C ARG A 315 -28.48 -2.60 -18.28
N PRO A 316 -29.49 -2.76 -19.16
CA PRO A 316 -29.80 -1.72 -20.13
C PRO A 316 -30.18 -0.47 -19.35
N GLY A 317 -29.48 0.64 -19.61
CA GLY A 317 -29.75 1.90 -18.93
C GLY A 317 -31.25 2.22 -18.97
N ARG A 318 -31.88 2.43 -17.81
CA ARG A 318 -33.25 2.94 -17.74
C ARG A 318 -33.30 4.20 -18.59
N ARG A 319 -33.89 4.11 -19.79
CA ARG A 319 -34.43 5.24 -20.54
C ARG A 319 -35.20 6.08 -19.53
N ARG A 320 -34.69 7.27 -19.20
CA ARG A 320 -35.51 8.31 -18.56
C ARG A 320 -36.75 8.45 -19.42
N GLY A 321 -37.89 8.04 -18.88
CA GLY A 321 -39.18 8.22 -19.54
C GLY A 321 -39.32 9.70 -19.86
N ARG A 322 -39.40 10.03 -21.15
CA ARG A 322 -40.02 11.26 -21.59
C ARG A 322 -41.47 11.18 -21.13
N SER A 323 -41.80 11.81 -20.02
CA SER A 323 -43.17 12.20 -19.74
C SER A 323 -43.50 13.37 -20.69
N SER A 324 -43.77 13.06 -21.96
CA SER A 324 -44.56 13.95 -22.80
C SER A 324 -46.00 13.81 -22.33
N ALA A 325 -46.40 14.67 -21.38
CA ALA A 325 -47.80 14.94 -21.15
C ALA A 325 -48.36 15.53 -22.45
N SER A 326 -49.12 14.72 -23.16
CA SER A 326 -49.93 15.12 -24.30
C SER A 326 -51.12 15.94 -23.80
N SER A 327 -51.09 17.25 -24.07
CA SER A 327 -52.32 18.03 -24.26
C SER A 327 -52.35 18.48 -25.73
N PRO A 328 -53.42 18.19 -26.48
CA PRO A 328 -53.52 18.54 -27.89
C PRO A 328 -54.08 19.95 -28.04
N MET A 329 -53.41 20.80 -28.84
CA MET A 329 -54.01 22.04 -29.33
C MET A 329 -53.89 22.09 -30.85
N ARG A 330 -55.02 21.76 -31.47
CA ARG A 330 -55.52 22.02 -32.83
C ARG A 330 -54.54 22.65 -33.84
N CYS A 331 -54.35 21.95 -34.97
CA CYS A 331 -54.28 22.58 -36.28
C CYS A 331 -55.23 21.85 -37.23
N ALA A 332 -56.15 22.60 -37.81
CA ALA A 332 -57.09 22.15 -38.84
C ALA A 332 -56.44 22.31 -40.23
N ASP A 333 -56.61 21.26 -41.02
CA ASP A 333 -56.81 21.17 -42.48
C ASP A 333 -56.17 22.18 -43.45
N GLY A 334 -55.58 21.63 -44.52
CA GLY A 334 -55.77 22.20 -45.87
C GLY A 334 -54.62 22.15 -46.89
N ARG A 335 -54.23 20.95 -47.36
CA ARG A 335 -53.91 20.55 -48.78
C ARG A 335 -52.88 21.36 -49.67
N PRO A 336 -52.39 20.79 -50.81
CA PRO A 336 -50.95 20.73 -51.16
C PRO A 336 -50.44 21.46 -52.45
N GLU A 337 -49.10 21.41 -52.63
CA GLU A 337 -48.27 21.46 -53.88
C GLU A 337 -48.05 22.80 -54.65
N PRO A 338 -47.07 22.97 -55.60
CA PRO A 338 -45.80 22.25 -55.89
C PRO A 338 -44.58 23.14 -56.37
N THR A 339 -43.42 22.48 -56.55
CA THR A 339 -42.26 22.68 -57.49
C THR A 339 -41.80 24.06 -58.04
N SER A 340 -40.48 24.35 -57.99
CA SER A 340 -39.57 24.35 -59.17
C SER A 340 -38.20 25.08 -58.98
N ARG A 341 -37.22 24.60 -59.77
CA ARG A 341 -35.95 25.21 -60.25
C ARG A 341 -34.64 25.13 -59.42
N ARG A 342 -33.78 24.17 -59.85
CA ARG A 342 -32.29 24.18 -59.84
C ARG A 342 -31.72 25.17 -60.90
N PRO A 343 -30.38 25.29 -61.14
CA PRO A 343 -29.26 25.63 -60.25
C PRO A 343 -28.28 26.66 -60.90
N ARG A 344 -27.22 27.13 -60.21
CA ARG A 344 -25.97 27.57 -60.88
C ARG A 344 -24.72 27.14 -60.10
N ARG A 345 -23.73 26.70 -60.89
CA ARG A 345 -22.41 26.14 -60.55
C ARG A 345 -21.34 27.24 -60.37
N THR A 346 -20.14 26.77 -60.03
CA THR A 346 -18.79 27.34 -60.14
C THR A 346 -18.27 27.96 -58.83
N SER A 347 -17.07 27.69 -58.33
CA SER A 347 -15.95 26.81 -58.73
C SER A 347 -14.91 26.84 -57.61
N SER A 348 -14.29 25.71 -57.28
CA SER A 348 -13.02 25.64 -56.53
C SER A 348 -11.83 25.81 -57.49
N PRO A 349 -10.63 26.11 -56.98
CA PRO A 349 -9.64 25.02 -56.97
C PRO A 349 -8.81 24.90 -55.68
N ARG A 350 -8.46 23.64 -55.40
CA ARG A 350 -7.43 23.10 -54.49
C ARG A 350 -6.02 23.44 -54.97
N VAL A 351 -5.02 23.38 -54.06
CA VAL A 351 -3.74 22.61 -54.12
C VAL A 351 -3.17 22.58 -52.68
N ALA A 352 -3.16 21.43 -51.98
CA ALA A 352 -2.11 20.38 -51.83
C ALA A 352 -1.05 20.73 -50.75
N GLU A 353 -0.95 20.02 -49.61
CA GLU A 353 -0.47 18.64 -49.37
C GLU A 353 1.06 18.61 -49.11
N THR A 354 1.46 18.13 -47.94
CA THR A 354 2.57 17.17 -47.76
C THR A 354 2.65 16.71 -46.31
N ALA A 355 2.70 15.39 -46.16
CA ALA A 355 2.98 14.66 -44.93
C ALA A 355 4.50 14.48 -44.75
N SER A 356 4.96 14.32 -43.50
CA SER A 356 6.09 13.44 -43.23
C SER A 356 6.08 12.93 -41.79
N SER A 357 6.20 11.62 -41.71
CA SER A 357 6.42 10.75 -40.56
C SER A 357 7.84 10.89 -39.98
N TYR A 358 7.95 10.78 -38.66
CA TYR A 358 9.02 10.07 -37.93
C TYR A 358 8.50 9.60 -36.59
#